data_AF-A0A5B0FKJ0-F1
#
_entry.id   AF-A0A5B0FKJ0-F1
#
_cell.length_a   1.000
_cell.length_b   1.000
_cell.length_c   1.000
_cell.angle_alpha   90.00
_cell.angle_beta   90.00
_cell.angle_gamma   90.00
#
_symmetry.space_group_name_H-M   'P 1'
#
loop_
_entity.id
_entity.type
_entity.pdbx_description
1 polymer ?
#
loop_
_entity_poly.entity_id
_entity_poly.type
_entity_poly.pdbx_seq_one_letter_code
_entity_poly.pdbx_strand_id
1 'polypeptide(L)'
;MFKKASLFLLIAGLGLTSCSKDPISDLSTEESLVYITNHDKAANFKQYKTFSIVDSVLVVENERSGTALTDIDRDVLTRIITKMQGLGYKYVSPKSNPDVGINVAWITNTYLNVVSQPLSSYYGGYWGGGYGYGYPSYYSYYETAESYWLISMLDFKNPNTTDKTFNVIWDAQVRGAGIGNRQFVDTMVDSVFGQSEYLKVN
;
A
#
# COMPACT_ATOMS: atom_id res chain seq x y z
N MET A 1 -21.62 -66.26 30.08
CA MET A 1 -20.38 -65.48 29.87
C MET A 1 -20.26 -65.17 28.39
N PHE A 2 -19.70 -63.99 28.04
CA PHE A 2 -19.66 -63.32 26.71
C PHE A 2 -20.95 -62.57 26.35
N LYS A 3 -21.20 -61.40 26.96
CA LYS A 3 -20.60 -60.05 26.74
C LYS A 3 -20.92 -59.45 25.37
N LYS A 4 -21.98 -58.63 25.36
CA LYS A 4 -22.01 -57.23 24.87
C LYS A 4 -21.07 -56.94 23.69
N ALA A 5 -21.47 -57.26 22.46
CA ALA A 5 -20.68 -56.90 21.28
C ALA A 5 -21.53 -56.59 20.03
N SER A 6 -22.71 -55.97 20.18
CA SER A 6 -23.54 -55.62 19.01
C SER A 6 -24.16 -54.22 19.04
N LEU A 7 -23.70 -53.32 19.91
CA LEU A 7 -24.20 -51.93 19.95
C LEU A 7 -23.09 -50.87 19.79
N PHE A 8 -22.00 -51.22 19.10
CA PHE A 8 -20.88 -50.29 18.85
C PHE A 8 -20.61 -50.01 17.36
N LEU A 9 -21.47 -50.49 16.46
CA LEU A 9 -21.28 -50.34 15.01
C LEU A 9 -22.22 -49.32 14.34
N LEU A 10 -23.12 -48.68 15.08
CA LEU A 10 -24.06 -47.70 14.51
C LEU A 10 -23.70 -46.22 14.76
N ILE A 11 -22.61 -45.93 15.49
CA ILE A 11 -22.18 -44.55 15.83
C ILE A 11 -20.97 -44.09 15.00
N ALA A 12 -20.34 -44.99 14.23
CA ALA A 12 -19.14 -44.67 13.44
C ALA A 12 -19.41 -44.00 12.07
N GLY A 13 -20.68 -43.74 11.71
CA GLY A 13 -21.06 -43.27 10.36
C GLY A 13 -21.36 -41.78 10.20
N LEU A 14 -21.50 -41.01 11.28
CA LEU A 14 -21.97 -39.61 11.22
C LEU A 14 -20.89 -38.57 11.57
N GLY A 15 -19.62 -39.00 11.71
CA GLY A 15 -18.62 -38.24 12.45
C GLY A 15 -17.59 -37.43 11.68
N LEU A 16 -17.64 -37.29 10.35
CA LEU A 16 -16.59 -36.56 9.59
C LEU A 16 -17.12 -35.87 8.33
N THR A 17 -18.05 -34.93 8.47
CA THR A 17 -18.15 -33.81 7.50
C THR A 17 -18.16 -32.50 8.26
N SER A 18 -17.10 -32.25 9.04
CA SER A 18 -16.71 -30.87 9.33
C SER A 18 -16.14 -30.25 8.05
N CYS A 19 -16.98 -30.09 7.03
CA CYS A 19 -16.76 -29.11 5.99
C CYS A 19 -17.09 -27.77 6.62
N SER A 20 -16.21 -27.25 7.48
CA SER A 20 -16.20 -25.81 7.72
C SER A 20 -15.92 -25.22 6.35
N LYS A 21 -16.94 -24.61 5.72
CA LYS A 21 -16.72 -23.78 4.54
C LYS A 21 -15.60 -22.83 4.93
N ASP A 22 -14.51 -22.89 4.20
CA ASP A 22 -13.43 -21.94 4.37
C ASP A 22 -14.07 -20.56 4.17
N PRO A 23 -14.15 -19.71 5.21
CA PRO A 23 -14.97 -18.50 5.15
C PRO A 23 -14.50 -17.50 4.08
N ILE A 24 -13.32 -17.75 3.50
CA ILE A 24 -12.72 -16.97 2.42
C ILE A 24 -12.78 -17.64 1.04
N SER A 25 -13.24 -18.90 0.91
CA SER A 25 -13.24 -19.61 -0.39
C SER A 25 -14.22 -19.05 -1.41
N ASP A 26 -15.21 -18.30 -0.96
CA ASP A 26 -16.28 -17.73 -1.79
C ASP A 26 -16.05 -16.23 -2.11
N LEU A 27 -14.94 -15.63 -1.66
CA LEU A 27 -14.62 -14.23 -1.97
C LEU A 27 -14.20 -14.09 -3.44
N SER A 28 -14.78 -13.13 -4.15
CA SER A 28 -14.24 -12.64 -5.42
C SER A 28 -12.85 -12.02 -5.22
N THR A 29 -12.12 -11.83 -6.32
CA THR A 29 -10.80 -11.19 -6.26
C THR A 29 -10.90 -9.79 -5.68
N GLU A 30 -11.93 -9.05 -6.08
CA GLU A 30 -12.25 -7.70 -5.59
C GLU A 30 -12.59 -7.69 -4.10
N GLU A 31 -13.35 -8.68 -3.61
CA GLU A 31 -13.70 -8.79 -2.18
C GLU A 31 -12.51 -9.20 -1.30
N SER A 32 -11.44 -9.72 -1.90
CA SER A 32 -10.18 -10.00 -1.20
C SER A 32 -9.27 -8.79 -1.02
N LEU A 33 -9.57 -7.66 -1.68
CA LEU A 33 -8.74 -6.46 -1.65
C LEU A 33 -8.87 -5.74 -0.31
N VAL A 34 -7.73 -5.47 0.32
CA VAL A 34 -7.62 -4.73 1.58
C VAL A 34 -6.91 -3.42 1.34
N TYR A 35 -7.52 -2.33 1.81
CA TYR A 35 -7.02 -0.98 1.69
C TYR A 35 -6.69 -0.43 3.08
N ILE A 36 -5.48 0.08 3.25
CA ILE A 36 -5.05 0.71 4.50
C ILE A 36 -4.60 2.11 4.14
N THR A 37 -5.08 3.13 4.84
CA THR A 37 -4.65 4.52 4.64
C THR A 37 -4.30 5.14 5.97
N ASN A 38 -3.14 5.76 6.08
CA ASN A 38 -2.74 6.53 7.25
C ASN A 38 -2.41 7.97 6.89
N HIS A 39 -2.60 8.88 7.83
CA HIS A 39 -2.21 10.27 7.68
C HIS A 39 -1.69 10.86 8.98
N ASP A 40 -0.86 11.89 8.84
CA ASP A 40 -0.47 12.74 9.94
C ASP A 40 -1.64 13.68 10.29
N LYS A 41 -2.19 13.49 11.48
CA LYS A 41 -3.33 14.29 11.98
C LYS A 41 -2.97 15.76 12.22
N ALA A 42 -1.68 16.09 12.32
CA ALA A 42 -1.22 17.47 12.46
C ALA A 42 -1.04 18.18 11.10
N ALA A 43 -0.99 17.43 9.99
CA ALA A 43 -0.81 18.02 8.66
C ALA A 43 -2.06 18.76 8.19
N ASN A 44 -1.90 20.02 7.79
CA ASN A 44 -2.95 20.80 7.14
C ASN A 44 -2.86 20.65 5.61
N PHE A 45 -3.52 19.64 5.04
CA PHE A 45 -3.42 19.34 3.60
C PHE A 45 -3.80 20.50 2.68
N LYS A 46 -4.66 21.43 3.12
CA LYS A 46 -5.05 22.62 2.34
C LYS A 46 -3.88 23.54 2.00
N GLN A 47 -2.74 23.44 2.68
CA GLN A 47 -1.56 24.27 2.41
C GLN A 47 -0.76 23.84 1.18
N TYR A 48 -0.92 22.58 0.75
CA TYR A 48 -0.23 22.02 -0.40
C TYR A 48 -1.06 22.28 -1.66
N LYS A 49 -0.44 22.81 -2.71
CA LYS A 49 -1.12 23.20 -3.96
C LYS A 49 -0.60 22.45 -5.16
N THR A 50 0.66 22.04 -5.13
CA THR A 50 1.33 21.37 -6.22
C THR A 50 1.84 20.01 -5.79
N PHE A 51 1.81 19.05 -6.71
CA PHE A 51 2.35 17.73 -6.48
C PHE A 51 3.16 17.27 -7.68
N SER A 52 4.07 16.34 -7.43
CA SER A 52 4.68 15.50 -8.46
C SER A 52 4.68 14.05 -7.98
N ILE A 53 4.84 13.12 -8.91
CA ILE A 53 4.99 11.69 -8.64
C ILE A 53 6.30 11.18 -9.24
N VAL A 54 6.81 10.07 -8.71
CA VAL A 54 7.92 9.32 -9.31
C VAL A 54 7.61 8.89 -10.75
N ASP A 55 8.64 8.79 -11.60
CA ASP A 55 8.52 8.40 -13.01
C ASP A 55 8.46 6.88 -13.22
N SER A 56 8.75 6.11 -12.17
CA SER A 56 8.81 4.66 -12.13
C SER A 56 8.51 4.14 -10.73
N VAL A 57 7.95 2.93 -10.65
CA VAL A 57 7.59 2.24 -9.41
C VAL A 57 8.84 1.56 -8.86
N LEU A 58 9.08 1.69 -7.55
CA LEU A 58 10.11 0.92 -6.85
C LEU A 58 9.58 -0.49 -6.64
N VAL A 59 10.30 -1.48 -7.16
CA VAL A 59 10.04 -2.88 -6.90
C VAL A 59 11.03 -3.34 -5.84
N VAL A 60 10.49 -3.76 -4.69
CA VAL A 60 11.26 -4.40 -3.62
C VAL A 60 10.85 -5.85 -3.54
N GLU A 61 11.79 -6.76 -3.68
CA GLU A 61 11.60 -8.19 -3.52
C GLU A 61 12.65 -8.72 -2.54
N ASN A 62 12.24 -8.96 -1.30
CA ASN A 62 13.15 -9.33 -0.21
C ASN A 62 14.32 -8.32 -0.10
N GLU A 63 15.56 -8.78 -0.25
CA GLU A 63 16.77 -7.94 -0.19
C GLU A 63 17.09 -7.23 -1.52
N ARG A 64 16.32 -7.48 -2.58
CA ARG A 64 16.55 -6.90 -3.91
C ARG A 64 15.63 -5.72 -4.13
N SER A 65 16.16 -4.66 -4.72
CA SER A 65 15.36 -3.50 -5.14
C SER A 65 15.79 -2.98 -6.52
N GLY A 66 14.84 -2.39 -7.23
CA GLY A 66 15.03 -1.77 -8.53
C GLY A 66 13.79 -0.99 -8.95
N THR A 67 13.80 -0.33 -10.11
CA THR A 67 12.61 0.35 -10.65
C THR A 67 12.00 -0.39 -11.81
N ALA A 68 10.68 -0.29 -11.93
CA ALA A 68 9.92 -0.79 -13.06
C ALA A 68 8.95 0.27 -13.58
N LEU A 69 8.66 0.19 -14.88
CA LEU A 69 7.64 0.98 -15.55
C LEU A 69 6.93 0.10 -16.59
N THR A 70 6.36 -1.00 -16.11
CA THR A 70 5.48 -1.88 -16.85
C THR A 70 4.15 -1.20 -17.16
N ASP A 71 3.26 -1.88 -17.88
CA ASP A 71 1.93 -1.36 -18.18
C ASP A 71 1.09 -1.09 -16.92
N ILE A 72 1.11 -1.99 -15.93
CA ILE A 72 0.37 -1.79 -14.69
C ILE A 72 0.95 -0.61 -13.88
N ASP A 73 2.28 -0.48 -13.85
CA ASP A 73 2.95 0.65 -13.17
C ASP A 73 2.50 1.97 -13.78
N ARG A 74 2.48 2.08 -15.11
CA ARG A 74 1.98 3.27 -15.82
C ARG A 74 0.53 3.58 -15.51
N ASP A 75 -0.33 2.57 -15.50
CA ASP A 75 -1.75 2.73 -15.22
C ASP A 75 -1.96 3.22 -13.77
N VAL A 76 -1.25 2.65 -12.80
CA VAL A 76 -1.29 3.07 -11.39
C VAL A 76 -0.82 4.52 -11.23
N LEU A 77 0.35 4.88 -11.77
CA LEU A 77 0.88 6.25 -11.69
C LEU A 77 -0.08 7.25 -12.33
N THR A 78 -0.64 6.93 -13.50
CA THR A 78 -1.59 7.79 -14.23
C THR A 78 -2.90 7.96 -13.45
N ARG A 79 -3.41 6.90 -12.84
CA ARG A 79 -4.63 6.96 -12.03
C ARG A 79 -4.41 7.79 -10.77
N ILE A 80 -3.27 7.66 -10.11
CA ILE A 80 -2.89 8.49 -8.95
C ILE A 80 -2.83 9.97 -9.35
N ILE A 81 -2.21 10.32 -10.49
CA ILE A 81 -2.18 11.70 -11.00
C ILE A 81 -3.61 12.23 -11.16
N THR A 82 -4.50 11.43 -11.78
CA THR A 82 -5.90 11.80 -11.98
C THR A 82 -6.62 12.06 -10.65
N LYS A 83 -6.40 11.21 -9.63
CA LYS A 83 -7.01 11.38 -8.31
C LYS A 83 -6.48 12.61 -7.57
N MET A 84 -5.18 12.83 -7.57
CA MET A 84 -4.57 14.03 -6.98
C MET A 84 -5.09 15.31 -7.64
N GLN A 85 -5.23 15.32 -8.97
CA GLN A 85 -5.85 16.45 -9.67
C GLN A 85 -7.32 16.64 -9.28
N GLY A 86 -8.08 15.55 -9.15
CA GLY A 86 -9.47 15.58 -8.68
C GLY A 86 -9.62 16.14 -7.26
N LEU A 87 -8.64 15.90 -6.38
CA LEU A 87 -8.56 16.49 -5.04
C LEU A 87 -8.18 17.97 -5.05
N GLY A 88 -7.82 18.55 -6.20
CA GLY A 88 -7.50 19.98 -6.36
C GLY A 88 -6.02 20.32 -6.43
N TYR A 89 -5.12 19.33 -6.45
CA TYR A 89 -3.69 19.56 -6.57
C TYR A 89 -3.30 19.79 -8.04
N LYS A 90 -2.35 20.71 -8.27
CA LYS A 90 -1.77 20.95 -9.59
C LYS A 90 -0.54 20.07 -9.81
N TYR A 91 -0.56 19.24 -10.85
CA TYR A 91 0.61 18.48 -11.26
C TYR A 91 1.70 19.41 -11.81
N VAL A 92 2.93 19.25 -11.33
CA VAL A 92 4.11 19.98 -11.79
C VAL A 92 5.30 19.04 -11.99
N SER A 93 6.31 19.46 -12.74
CA SER A 93 7.55 18.69 -12.89
C SER A 93 8.24 18.49 -11.53
N PRO A 94 8.91 17.35 -11.28
CA PRO A 94 9.73 17.14 -10.09
C PRO A 94 10.76 18.27 -9.87
N LYS A 95 11.25 18.88 -10.96
CA LYS A 95 12.24 19.98 -10.92
C LYS A 95 11.62 21.35 -10.63
N SER A 96 10.30 21.43 -10.50
CA SER A 96 9.57 22.68 -10.25
C SER A 96 9.24 22.92 -8.77
N ASN A 97 9.94 22.23 -7.86
CA ASN A 97 9.75 22.34 -6.41
C ASN A 97 8.27 22.16 -5.98
N PRO A 98 7.66 20.99 -6.24
CA PRO A 98 6.30 20.71 -5.80
C PRO A 98 6.18 20.82 -4.27
N ASP A 99 5.00 21.16 -3.77
CA ASP A 99 4.74 21.19 -2.32
C ASP A 99 4.80 19.78 -1.70
N VAL A 100 4.34 18.77 -2.45
CA VAL A 100 4.39 17.36 -2.05
C VAL A 100 4.89 16.43 -3.15
N GLY A 101 5.57 15.36 -2.76
CA GLY A 101 6.00 14.28 -3.66
C GLY A 101 5.25 12.99 -3.39
N ILE A 102 4.92 12.23 -4.43
CA ILE A 102 4.27 10.93 -4.32
C ILE A 102 5.25 9.85 -4.74
N ASN A 103 5.57 8.95 -3.81
CA ASN A 103 6.30 7.71 -4.08
C ASN A 103 5.33 6.56 -4.26
N VAL A 104 5.68 5.61 -5.15
CA VAL A 104 4.89 4.39 -5.39
C VAL A 104 5.84 3.21 -5.44
N ALA A 105 5.50 2.15 -4.72
CA ALA A 105 6.28 0.93 -4.67
C ALA A 105 5.39 -0.32 -4.76
N TRP A 106 5.92 -1.34 -5.42
CA TRP A 106 5.47 -2.72 -5.32
C TRP A 106 6.44 -3.46 -4.41
N ILE A 107 5.93 -4.02 -3.32
CA ILE A 107 6.76 -4.73 -2.34
C ILE A 107 6.27 -6.16 -2.26
N THR A 108 7.19 -7.10 -2.49
CA THR A 108 7.02 -8.51 -2.23
C THR A 108 7.98 -8.91 -1.13
N ASN A 109 7.44 -9.36 0.00
CA ASN A 109 8.25 -9.92 1.06
C ASN A 109 7.86 -11.39 1.26
N THR A 110 8.85 -12.23 1.45
CA THR A 110 8.67 -13.66 1.76
C THR A 110 9.06 -14.00 3.21
N TYR A 111 9.68 -13.06 3.92
CA TYR A 111 10.00 -13.17 5.34
C TYR A 111 8.79 -12.83 6.22
N LEU A 112 8.60 -13.59 7.28
CA LEU A 112 7.57 -13.35 8.29
C LEU A 112 8.17 -12.49 9.42
N ASN A 113 7.40 -11.53 9.93
CA ASN A 113 7.65 -10.79 11.18
C ASN A 113 8.84 -9.82 11.18
N VAL A 114 9.20 -9.26 10.03
CA VAL A 114 10.12 -8.11 9.99
C VAL A 114 9.28 -6.84 9.83
N VAL A 115 9.70 -5.75 10.48
CA VAL A 115 9.12 -4.41 10.27
C VAL A 115 10.22 -3.61 9.61
N SER A 116 10.17 -3.43 8.30
CA SER A 116 11.09 -2.56 7.57
C SER A 116 10.33 -1.40 6.93
N GLN A 117 11.01 -0.26 6.84
CA GLN A 117 10.52 0.91 6.11
C GLN A 117 11.13 0.85 4.70
N PRO A 118 10.38 0.36 3.69
CA PRO A 118 10.95 -0.15 2.45
C PRO A 118 11.51 0.95 1.53
N LEU A 119 11.13 2.21 1.75
CA LEU A 119 11.41 3.31 0.83
C LEU A 119 12.60 4.19 1.22
N SER A 120 13.17 4.04 2.43
CA SER A 120 13.95 5.12 3.07
C SER A 120 15.27 5.51 2.38
N SER A 121 15.89 4.61 1.60
CA SER A 121 17.18 4.88 0.94
C SER A 121 17.11 4.98 -0.59
N TYR A 122 16.10 4.40 -1.24
CA TYR A 122 16.12 4.23 -2.70
C TYR A 122 15.80 5.51 -3.46
N TYR A 123 14.76 6.24 -3.05
CA TYR A 123 14.36 7.48 -3.73
C TYR A 123 15.00 8.76 -3.16
N GLY A 124 15.89 8.64 -2.15
CA GLY A 124 16.54 9.81 -1.53
C GLY A 124 17.35 10.68 -2.50
N GLY A 125 17.78 10.11 -3.64
CA GLY A 125 18.41 10.84 -4.74
C GLY A 125 17.44 11.38 -5.80
N TYR A 126 16.25 10.80 -5.95
CA TYR A 126 15.32 11.11 -7.05
C TYR A 126 14.74 12.52 -6.95
N TRP A 127 14.33 12.93 -5.74
CA TRP A 127 13.74 14.25 -5.49
C TRP A 127 14.77 15.38 -5.36
N GLY A 128 16.06 15.06 -5.43
CA GLY A 128 17.15 16.01 -5.19
C GLY A 128 17.29 16.37 -3.71
N GLY A 129 18.43 16.98 -3.35
CA GLY A 129 18.67 17.51 -2.00
C GLY A 129 19.32 16.55 -1.00
N GLY A 130 19.37 15.24 -1.28
CA GLY A 130 20.04 14.26 -0.41
C GLY A 130 19.32 14.03 0.93
N TYR A 131 18.01 14.29 0.98
CA TYR A 131 17.15 14.05 2.14
C TYR A 131 16.59 12.61 2.07
N GLY A 132 16.53 11.94 3.22
CA GLY A 132 15.83 10.65 3.39
C GLY A 132 14.32 10.85 3.62
N TYR A 133 13.64 9.78 4.08
CA TYR A 133 12.21 9.85 4.43
C TYR A 133 11.97 9.59 5.92
N GLY A 134 11.28 10.54 6.55
CA GLY A 134 10.88 10.47 7.96
C GLY A 134 9.48 9.88 8.08
N TYR A 135 9.39 8.58 8.35
CA TYR A 135 8.11 7.92 8.64
C TYR A 135 7.72 8.15 10.11
N PRO A 136 6.49 8.61 10.39
CA PRO A 136 5.96 8.62 11.74
C PRO A 136 6.01 7.22 12.38
N SER A 137 6.36 7.14 13.67
CA SER A 137 6.53 5.86 14.38
C SER A 137 5.26 5.02 14.48
N TYR A 138 4.10 5.63 14.30
CA TYR A 138 2.79 4.97 14.29
C TYR A 138 2.40 4.42 12.91
N TYR A 139 3.19 4.65 11.86
CA TYR A 139 3.08 3.91 10.60
C TYR A 139 3.84 2.59 10.78
N SER A 140 3.15 1.58 11.30
CA SER A 140 3.69 0.23 11.44
C SER A 140 3.08 -0.68 10.39
N TYR A 141 3.93 -1.48 9.75
CA TYR A 141 3.51 -2.44 8.74
C TYR A 141 4.01 -3.81 9.13
N TYR A 142 3.11 -4.79 9.13
CA TYR A 142 3.47 -6.18 9.31
C TYR A 142 3.91 -6.75 7.96
N GLU A 143 5.11 -7.33 7.94
CA GLU A 143 5.60 -8.12 6.82
C GLU A 143 5.15 -9.56 7.02
N THR A 144 4.10 -9.89 6.29
CA THR A 144 3.62 -11.24 6.03
C THR A 144 4.12 -11.63 4.64
N ALA A 145 4.18 -12.94 4.34
CA ALA A 145 4.59 -13.43 3.04
C ALA A 145 3.53 -13.07 1.97
N GLU A 146 3.56 -11.83 1.50
CA GLU A 146 2.60 -11.28 0.56
C GLU A 146 3.19 -10.13 -0.26
N SER A 147 2.53 -9.83 -1.38
CA SER A 147 2.83 -8.65 -2.20
C SER A 147 1.83 -7.54 -1.91
N TYR A 148 2.27 -6.29 -2.00
CA TYR A 148 1.41 -5.13 -1.80
C TYR A 148 1.92 -3.89 -2.53
N TRP A 149 0.98 -3.01 -2.87
CA TRP A 149 1.30 -1.65 -3.28
C TRP A 149 1.48 -0.76 -2.05
N LEU A 150 2.49 0.11 -2.07
CA LEU A 150 2.67 1.19 -1.10
C LEU A 150 2.72 2.53 -1.85
N ILE A 151 1.89 3.46 -1.42
CA ILE A 151 1.86 4.84 -1.91
C ILE A 151 2.20 5.74 -0.73
N SER A 152 3.12 6.69 -0.89
CA SER A 152 3.51 7.60 0.20
C SER A 152 3.58 9.05 -0.30
N MET A 153 3.03 9.97 0.49
CA MET A 153 3.07 11.41 0.25
C MET A 153 4.10 12.08 1.16
N LEU A 154 5.08 12.73 0.55
CA LEU A 154 6.18 13.45 1.18
C LEU A 154 5.87 14.93 1.28
N ASP A 155 6.11 15.54 2.44
CA ASP A 155 6.06 16.99 2.62
C ASP A 155 7.41 17.62 2.23
N PHE A 156 7.44 18.28 1.07
CA PHE A 156 8.61 19.05 0.61
C PHE A 156 8.59 20.49 1.08
N LYS A 157 7.44 20.98 1.53
CA LYS A 157 7.24 22.35 2.00
C LYS A 157 7.83 22.57 3.39
N ASN A 158 7.75 21.54 4.24
CA ASN A 158 8.26 21.56 5.62
C ASN A 158 9.26 20.41 5.87
N PRO A 159 10.45 20.41 5.23
CA PRO A 159 11.45 19.37 5.44
C PRO A 159 11.99 19.41 6.88
N ASN A 160 12.31 18.25 7.44
CA ASN A 160 13.09 18.15 8.66
C ASN A 160 14.57 18.36 8.33
N THR A 161 15.07 19.58 8.56
CA THR A 161 16.46 19.95 8.25
C THR A 161 17.48 19.38 9.23
N THR A 162 17.05 18.99 10.43
CA THR A 162 17.92 18.40 11.46
C THR A 162 18.29 16.98 11.07
N ASP A 163 17.29 16.16 10.77
CA ASP A 163 17.48 14.75 10.41
C ASP A 163 17.70 14.57 8.90
N LYS A 164 17.60 15.66 8.14
CA LYS A 164 17.68 15.69 6.68
C LYS A 164 16.69 14.70 6.05
N THR A 165 15.41 14.83 6.42
CA THR A 165 14.33 14.01 5.87
C THR A 165 13.15 14.83 5.38
N PHE A 166 12.44 14.30 4.38
CA PHE A 166 11.07 14.72 4.08
C PHE A 166 10.10 13.86 4.89
N ASN A 167 9.15 14.49 5.58
CA ASN A 167 8.19 13.77 6.40
C ASN A 167 7.17 13.07 5.51
N VAL A 168 6.85 11.80 5.82
CA VAL A 168 5.73 11.10 5.19
C VAL A 168 4.45 11.49 5.92
N ILE A 169 3.62 12.31 5.28
CA ILE A 169 2.41 12.88 5.87
C ILE A 169 1.14 12.09 5.54
N TRP A 170 1.21 11.19 4.56
CA TRP A 170 0.15 10.24 4.23
C TRP A 170 0.75 9.01 3.56
N ASP A 171 0.17 7.84 3.81
CA ASP A 171 0.45 6.62 3.07
C ASP A 171 -0.81 5.81 2.81
N ALA A 172 -0.70 4.90 1.85
CA ALA A 172 -1.68 3.88 1.62
C ALA A 172 -1.06 2.56 1.20
N GLN A 173 -1.73 1.47 1.55
CA GLN A 173 -1.41 0.11 1.11
C GLN A 173 -2.59 -0.55 0.44
N VAL A 174 -2.29 -1.33 -0.60
CA VAL A 174 -3.24 -2.24 -1.24
C VAL A 174 -2.71 -3.65 -1.19
N ARG A 175 -3.46 -4.54 -0.54
CA ARG A 175 -3.15 -5.97 -0.37
C ARG A 175 -4.31 -6.80 -0.94
N GLY A 176 -4.07 -8.09 -1.14
CA GLY A 176 -5.09 -9.04 -1.60
C GLY A 176 -4.78 -9.68 -2.95
N ALA A 177 -5.70 -10.51 -3.44
CA ALA A 177 -5.53 -11.18 -4.73
C ALA A 177 -5.71 -10.19 -5.89
N GLY A 178 -5.03 -10.45 -7.01
CA GLY A 178 -5.23 -9.68 -8.24
C GLY A 178 -4.59 -8.29 -8.25
N ILE A 179 -3.93 -7.83 -7.18
CA ILE A 179 -3.29 -6.50 -7.16
C ILE A 179 -2.24 -6.27 -8.26
N GLY A 180 -1.75 -7.34 -8.90
CA GLY A 180 -0.88 -7.31 -10.09
C GLY A 180 -1.62 -7.32 -11.43
N ASN A 181 -2.95 -7.25 -11.45
CA ASN A 181 -3.78 -7.25 -12.65
C ASN A 181 -4.28 -5.82 -12.94
N ARG A 182 -4.02 -5.35 -14.17
CA ARG A 182 -4.40 -4.03 -14.68
C ARG A 182 -5.89 -3.73 -14.56
N GLN A 183 -6.75 -4.75 -14.62
CA GLN A 183 -8.20 -4.59 -14.51
C GLN A 183 -8.64 -4.01 -13.16
N PHE A 184 -7.84 -4.19 -12.11
CA PHE A 184 -8.15 -3.69 -10.76
C PHE A 184 -7.56 -2.33 -10.45
N VAL A 185 -6.74 -1.74 -11.33
CA VAL A 185 -6.04 -0.47 -11.04
C VAL A 185 -7.02 0.64 -10.66
N ASP A 186 -8.10 0.81 -11.42
CA ASP A 186 -9.10 1.83 -11.12
C ASP A 186 -9.76 1.54 -9.77
N THR A 187 -10.24 0.32 -9.51
CA THR A 187 -10.82 -0.06 -8.22
C THR A 187 -9.86 0.20 -7.06
N MET A 188 -8.61 -0.24 -7.18
CA MET A 188 -7.62 -0.14 -6.12
C MET A 188 -7.31 1.32 -5.76
N VAL A 189 -6.99 2.12 -6.77
CA VAL A 189 -6.62 3.52 -6.56
C VAL A 189 -7.84 4.33 -6.12
N ASP A 190 -9.03 4.06 -6.68
CA ASP A 190 -10.26 4.73 -6.28
C ASP A 190 -10.62 4.47 -4.82
N SER A 191 -10.49 3.23 -4.35
CA SER A 191 -10.75 2.87 -2.96
C SER A 191 -9.77 3.53 -1.99
N VAL A 192 -8.48 3.63 -2.34
CA VAL A 192 -7.48 4.33 -1.53
C VAL A 192 -7.82 5.81 -1.39
N PHE A 193 -8.10 6.49 -2.49
CA PHE A 193 -8.39 7.92 -2.47
C PHE A 193 -9.78 8.23 -1.90
N GLY A 194 -10.76 7.34 -2.08
CA GLY A 194 -12.09 7.44 -1.47
C GLY A 194 -12.05 7.32 0.07
N GLN A 195 -11.10 6.57 0.63
CA GLN A 195 -10.87 6.52 2.09
C GLN A 195 -10.03 7.69 2.62
N SER A 196 -9.54 8.55 1.73
CA SER A 196 -8.60 9.63 2.03
C SER A 196 -9.19 11.02 1.73
N GLU A 197 -10.49 11.23 1.99
CA GLU A 197 -11.17 12.49 1.69
C GLU A 197 -10.54 13.72 2.37
N TYR A 198 -9.84 13.53 3.49
CA TYR A 198 -9.09 14.56 4.21
C TYR A 198 -7.93 15.17 3.38
N LEU A 199 -7.53 14.56 2.27
CA LEU A 199 -6.53 15.10 1.35
C LEU A 199 -7.08 16.21 0.44
N LYS A 200 -8.40 16.40 0.35
CA LYS A 200 -9.03 17.34 -0.59
C LYS A 200 -8.67 18.81 -0.29
N VAL A 201 -8.31 19.57 -1.33
CA VAL A 201 -7.88 20.98 -1.24
C VAL A 201 -8.73 21.97 -2.03
N ASN A 202 -9.68 21.48 -2.84
CA ASN A 202 -10.67 22.29 -3.58
C ASN A 202 -12.07 22.29 -2.93
#